data_AF-A5LGF0-F1
#
_entry.id   AF-A5LGF0-F1
#
_cell.length_a   1.000
_cell.length_b   1.000
_cell.length_c   1.000
_cell.angle_alpha   90.00
_cell.angle_beta   90.00
_cell.angle_gamma   90.00
#
_symmetry.space_group_name_H-M   'P 1'
#
loop_
_entity.id
_entity.type
_entity.pdbx_description
1 polymer ?
#
loop_
_entity_poly.entity_id
_entity_poly.type
_entity_poly.pdbx_seq_one_letter_code
_entity_poly.pdbx_strand_id
1 'polypeptide(L)'
;ETQGIPYNDDLEDLKASHGAEYWLKWINRDLGRRSDSAHAYVHPTMRNKESLFLITSTKCDKVIIENGVATGVRVVPQKPVETKKDCSKIYKARKQIVISCGTISSPLVLQRSGIGAAHKLRQAGIKPIVDLPGVGENFQDHYCFFTPYYCKPDVPTFDDFVRGDPIAQKTAFDQWYANKDGPLTSNGIEAGVKIRPTADELATADDEFKQGYADYFENKPDKPLMHYSVISGFFGDHTKIPNGKF
;
A
#
# COMPACT_ATOMS: atom_id res chain seq x y z
N GLU A 1 -29.34 -3.48 9.01
CA GLU A 1 -28.93 -2.06 8.96
C GLU A 1 -29.48 -1.34 10.20
N THR A 2 -28.80 -1.40 11.34
CA THR A 2 -29.28 -0.78 12.60
C THR A 2 -28.71 0.61 12.85
N GLN A 3 -27.67 0.99 12.10
CA GLN A 3 -26.96 2.27 12.23
C GLN A 3 -27.21 3.23 11.05
N GLY A 4 -28.16 2.92 10.16
CA GLY A 4 -28.45 3.76 8.99
C GLY A 4 -27.43 3.69 7.86
N ILE A 5 -26.48 2.74 7.89
CA ILE A 5 -25.53 2.49 6.81
C ILE A 5 -26.12 1.40 5.90
N PRO A 6 -26.55 1.73 4.66
CA PRO A 6 -27.21 0.78 3.77
C PRO A 6 -26.20 -0.21 3.18
N TYR A 7 -26.65 -1.42 2.92
CA TYR A 7 -25.94 -2.38 2.08
C TYR A 7 -25.87 -1.87 0.63
N ASN A 8 -24.70 -1.99 0.02
CA ASN A 8 -24.43 -1.76 -1.38
C ASN A 8 -23.80 -3.03 -1.97
N ASP A 9 -24.25 -3.46 -3.15
CA ASP A 9 -23.70 -4.61 -3.85
C ASP A 9 -22.32 -4.35 -4.48
N ASP A 10 -22.02 -3.09 -4.79
CA ASP A 10 -20.72 -2.61 -5.24
C ASP A 10 -20.45 -1.20 -4.67
N LEU A 11 -19.80 -1.14 -3.52
CA LEU A 11 -19.39 0.13 -2.91
C LEU A 11 -18.21 0.77 -3.68
N GLU A 12 -17.64 0.05 -4.64
CA GLU A 12 -16.50 0.45 -5.48
C GLU A 12 -16.94 0.95 -6.88
N ASP A 13 -18.23 1.30 -7.04
CA ASP A 13 -18.88 1.81 -8.25
C ASP A 13 -18.44 3.22 -8.71
N LEU A 14 -17.45 3.81 -8.04
CA LEU A 14 -16.92 5.16 -8.23
C LEU A 14 -17.90 6.31 -7.89
N LYS A 15 -19.01 6.03 -7.20
CA LYS A 15 -20.02 7.03 -6.82
C LYS A 15 -20.42 6.95 -5.35
N ALA A 16 -20.49 5.75 -4.79
CA ALA A 16 -20.96 5.52 -3.45
C ALA A 16 -19.97 6.03 -2.40
N SER A 17 -20.46 6.89 -1.50
CA SER A 17 -19.67 7.51 -0.43
C SER A 17 -20.16 7.16 0.98
N HIS A 18 -21.33 6.52 1.08
CA HIS A 18 -21.98 6.13 2.32
C HIS A 18 -22.69 4.78 2.10
N GLY A 19 -22.16 3.70 2.67
CA GLY A 19 -22.70 2.35 2.51
C GLY A 19 -21.75 1.27 3.03
N ALA A 20 -22.21 0.03 3.01
CA ALA A 20 -21.50 -1.16 3.48
C ALA A 20 -21.51 -2.27 2.41
N GLU A 21 -20.42 -3.05 2.31
CA GLU A 21 -20.34 -4.18 1.38
C GLU A 21 -19.59 -5.39 1.97
N TYR A 22 -19.70 -6.53 1.26
CA TYR A 22 -18.73 -7.61 1.39
C TYR A 22 -17.47 -7.22 0.62
N TRP A 23 -16.34 -7.08 1.32
CA TRP A 23 -15.17 -6.43 0.76
C TRP A 23 -14.40 -7.35 -0.20
N LEU A 24 -14.21 -6.89 -1.44
CA LEU A 24 -13.45 -7.63 -2.45
C LEU A 24 -11.95 -7.72 -2.13
N LYS A 25 -11.30 -8.70 -2.77
CA LYS A 25 -9.93 -9.12 -2.45
C LYS A 25 -9.08 -9.22 -3.71
N TRP A 26 -7.82 -8.82 -3.61
CA TRP A 26 -6.80 -9.06 -4.65
C TRP A 26 -6.29 -10.51 -4.61
N ILE A 27 -7.22 -11.46 -4.77
CA ILE A 27 -6.98 -12.91 -4.71
C ILE A 27 -7.66 -13.56 -5.89
N ASN A 28 -6.92 -14.38 -6.63
CA ASN A 28 -7.50 -15.20 -7.69
C ASN A 28 -8.23 -16.39 -7.05
N ARG A 29 -9.57 -16.40 -7.13
CA ARG A 29 -10.44 -17.45 -6.59
C ARG A 29 -10.17 -18.85 -7.14
N ASP A 30 -9.71 -18.96 -8.38
CA ASP A 30 -9.47 -20.27 -9.02
C ASP A 30 -8.15 -20.90 -8.54
N LEU A 31 -7.20 -20.06 -8.10
CA LEU A 31 -5.88 -20.50 -7.66
C LEU A 31 -5.66 -20.42 -6.16
N GLY A 32 -6.54 -19.72 -5.42
CA GLY A 32 -6.35 -19.40 -4.01
C GLY A 32 -5.05 -18.61 -3.76
N ARG A 33 -4.65 -17.75 -4.71
CA ARG A 33 -3.36 -17.02 -4.68
C ARG A 33 -3.56 -15.52 -4.75
N ARG A 34 -2.69 -14.78 -4.07
CA ARG A 34 -2.55 -13.32 -4.21
C ARG A 34 -2.37 -12.95 -5.68
N SER A 35 -3.12 -11.94 -6.12
CA SER A 35 -2.93 -11.26 -7.40
C SER A 35 -1.93 -10.12 -7.21
N ASP A 36 -0.65 -10.36 -7.50
CA ASP A 36 0.40 -9.34 -7.48
C ASP A 36 0.81 -8.88 -8.88
N SER A 37 1.27 -7.63 -9.01
CA SER A 37 1.63 -7.03 -10.30
C SER A 37 2.78 -7.75 -11.00
N ALA A 38 3.71 -8.39 -10.28
CA ALA A 38 4.83 -9.08 -10.91
C ALA A 38 4.35 -10.36 -11.62
N HIS A 39 3.49 -11.16 -10.97
CA HIS A 39 2.87 -12.33 -11.58
C HIS A 39 1.81 -11.99 -12.62
N ALA A 40 1.18 -10.80 -12.55
CA ALA A 40 0.23 -10.36 -13.56
C ALA A 40 0.93 -9.86 -14.85
N TYR A 41 2.00 -9.06 -14.73
CA TYR A 41 2.57 -8.35 -15.88
C TYR A 41 4.01 -8.77 -16.26
N VAL A 42 4.87 -9.04 -15.28
CA VAL A 42 6.32 -9.24 -15.51
C VAL A 42 6.63 -10.70 -15.83
N HIS A 43 6.31 -11.62 -14.92
CA HIS A 43 6.67 -13.03 -15.06
C HIS A 43 6.01 -13.71 -16.27
N PRO A 44 4.72 -13.46 -16.59
CA PRO A 44 4.13 -13.99 -17.82
C PRO A 44 4.81 -13.42 -19.07
N THR A 45 5.17 -12.14 -19.07
CA THR A 45 5.86 -11.53 -20.21
C THR A 45 7.24 -12.15 -20.41
N MET A 46 8.05 -12.28 -19.35
CA MET A 46 9.37 -12.91 -19.42
C MET A 46 9.33 -14.38 -19.82
N ARG A 47 8.27 -15.11 -19.42
CA ARG A 47 8.09 -16.51 -19.82
C ARG A 47 7.89 -16.67 -21.33
N ASN A 48 7.32 -15.66 -21.98
CA ASN A 48 6.94 -15.70 -23.39
C ASN A 48 7.80 -14.82 -24.30
N LYS A 49 8.62 -13.92 -23.74
CA LYS A 49 9.42 -12.94 -24.48
C LYS A 49 10.79 -12.73 -23.82
N GLU A 50 11.83 -12.63 -24.63
CA GLU A 50 13.21 -12.39 -24.17
C GLU A 50 13.54 -10.89 -24.03
N SER A 51 12.65 -10.01 -24.49
CA SER A 51 12.90 -8.55 -24.53
C SER A 51 12.76 -7.85 -23.18
N LEU A 52 12.32 -8.56 -22.13
CA LEU A 52 12.12 -8.01 -20.79
C LEU A 52 13.15 -8.59 -19.81
N PHE A 53 13.96 -7.71 -19.23
CA PHE A 53 14.99 -8.07 -18.26
C PHE A 53 14.53 -7.65 -16.86
N LEU A 54 14.65 -8.56 -15.89
CA LEU A 54 14.35 -8.31 -14.48
C LEU A 54 15.65 -8.30 -13.67
N ILE A 55 15.91 -7.20 -12.98
CA ILE A 55 17.10 -7.02 -12.13
C ILE A 55 16.61 -6.71 -10.72
N THR A 56 16.70 -7.70 -9.83
CA THR A 56 16.31 -7.57 -8.41
C THR A 56 17.53 -7.28 -7.54
N SER A 57 17.32 -7.10 -6.22
CA SER A 57 18.38 -6.87 -5.23
C SER A 57 19.33 -5.69 -5.56
N THR A 58 18.80 -4.71 -6.30
CA THR A 58 19.55 -3.59 -6.88
C THR A 58 18.81 -2.30 -6.59
N LYS A 59 19.41 -1.39 -5.82
CA LYS A 59 18.80 -0.12 -5.42
C LYS A 59 19.20 0.98 -6.39
N CYS A 60 18.22 1.72 -6.91
CA CYS A 60 18.46 2.91 -7.72
C CYS A 60 19.04 4.02 -6.83
N ASP A 61 20.25 4.49 -7.16
CA ASP A 61 20.87 5.62 -6.49
C ASP A 61 20.34 6.92 -7.11
N LYS A 62 20.67 7.17 -8.38
CA LYS A 62 20.29 8.37 -9.12
C LYS A 62 20.17 8.12 -10.63
N VAL A 63 19.45 9.01 -11.29
CA VAL A 63 19.44 9.17 -12.75
C VAL A 63 20.63 10.01 -13.18
N ILE A 64 21.25 9.62 -14.29
CA ILE A 64 22.34 10.35 -14.94
C ILE A 64 21.72 11.22 -16.03
N ILE A 65 22.01 12.52 -15.99
CA ILE A 65 21.47 13.51 -16.91
C ILE A 65 22.64 14.16 -17.67
N GLU A 66 22.60 14.09 -18.98
CA GLU A 66 23.60 14.64 -19.89
C GLU A 66 22.89 15.56 -20.90
N ASN A 67 23.31 16.83 -20.97
CA ASN A 67 22.73 17.83 -21.89
C ASN A 67 21.19 17.93 -21.82
N GLY A 68 20.65 17.85 -20.61
CA GLY A 68 19.19 17.90 -20.38
C GLY A 68 18.44 16.61 -20.67
N VAL A 69 19.12 15.52 -21.03
CA VAL A 69 18.51 14.21 -21.33
C VAL A 69 18.89 13.19 -20.26
N ALA A 70 17.93 12.40 -19.79
CA ALA A 70 18.18 11.28 -18.89
C ALA A 70 18.76 10.08 -19.68
N THR A 71 20.06 9.80 -19.51
CA THR A 71 20.79 8.82 -20.36
C THR A 71 21.08 7.49 -19.66
N GLY A 72 20.97 7.44 -18.34
CA GLY A 72 21.15 6.20 -17.59
C GLY A 72 20.77 6.29 -16.12
N VAL A 73 20.94 5.19 -15.41
CA VAL A 73 20.74 5.09 -13.96
C VAL A 73 21.98 4.51 -13.31
N ARG A 74 22.43 5.14 -12.23
CA ARG A 74 23.43 4.58 -11.31
C ARG A 74 22.69 3.76 -10.26
N VAL A 75 23.16 2.54 -10.01
CA VAL A 75 22.59 1.63 -9.02
C VAL A 75 23.65 1.13 -8.06
N VAL A 76 23.22 0.66 -6.89
CA VAL A 76 24.06 0.01 -5.87
C VAL A 76 23.42 -1.30 -5.39
N PRO A 77 24.19 -2.23 -4.81
CA PRO A 77 23.63 -3.41 -4.16
C PRO A 77 22.61 -3.03 -3.08
N GLN A 78 21.51 -3.77 -2.95
CA GLN A 78 20.50 -3.49 -1.92
C GLN A 78 21.06 -3.62 -0.50
N LYS A 79 21.91 -4.63 -0.27
CA LYS A 79 22.67 -4.78 0.97
C LYS A 79 24.07 -4.22 0.74
N PRO A 80 24.54 -3.25 1.54
CA PRO A 80 25.91 -2.79 1.46
C PRO A 80 26.87 -3.97 1.60
N VAL A 81 27.87 -4.04 0.73
CA VAL A 81 28.95 -5.01 0.84
C VAL A 81 30.10 -4.29 1.53
N GLU A 82 30.61 -4.85 2.64
CA GLU A 82 31.75 -4.29 3.37
C GLU A 82 33.03 -4.45 2.56
N THR A 83 33.21 -3.58 1.56
CA THR A 83 34.42 -3.53 0.75
C THR A 83 34.84 -2.08 0.58
N LYS A 84 36.16 -1.86 0.45
CA LYS A 84 36.70 -0.54 0.08
C LYS A 84 36.46 -0.17 -1.39
N LYS A 85 35.86 -1.06 -2.19
CA LYS A 85 35.65 -0.85 -3.64
C LYS A 85 34.22 -0.37 -3.89
N ASP A 86 34.06 0.57 -4.82
CA ASP A 86 32.74 0.99 -5.31
C ASP A 86 32.09 -0.17 -6.09
N CYS A 87 30.96 -0.66 -5.59
CA CYS A 87 30.17 -1.72 -6.22
C CYS A 87 29.01 -1.19 -7.07
N SER A 88 28.99 0.11 -7.37
CA SER A 88 27.96 0.70 -8.22
C SER A 88 28.05 0.22 -9.67
N LYS A 89 26.90 0.21 -10.34
CA LYS A 89 26.78 -0.09 -11.78
C LYS A 89 25.99 1.02 -12.47
N ILE A 90 26.19 1.16 -13.78
CA ILE A 90 25.43 2.08 -14.61
C ILE A 90 24.69 1.29 -15.68
N TYR A 91 23.37 1.48 -15.78
CA TYR A 91 22.55 1.00 -16.89
C TYR A 91 22.16 2.19 -17.77
N LYS A 92 22.45 2.11 -19.07
CA LYS A 92 22.11 3.16 -20.04
C LYS A 92 20.75 2.90 -20.67
N ALA A 93 20.00 3.96 -20.95
CA ALA A 93 18.73 3.91 -21.66
C ALA A 93 18.82 4.68 -22.98
N ARG A 94 18.34 4.08 -24.08
CA ARG A 94 18.35 4.71 -25.40
C ARG A 94 17.15 5.61 -25.69
N LYS A 95 16.02 5.37 -25.00
CA LYS A 95 14.73 6.00 -25.32
C LYS A 95 14.07 6.65 -24.11
N GLN A 96 13.89 5.89 -23.03
CA GLN A 96 13.10 6.34 -21.88
C GLN A 96 13.67 5.78 -20.58
N ILE A 97 13.61 6.59 -19.53
CA ILE A 97 13.76 6.18 -18.13
C ILE A 97 12.45 6.51 -17.42
N VAL A 98 11.93 5.56 -16.64
CA VAL A 98 10.73 5.73 -15.82
C VAL A 98 11.11 5.50 -14.36
N ILE A 99 10.74 6.44 -13.48
CA ILE A 99 10.93 6.30 -12.04
C ILE A 99 9.62 5.79 -11.44
N SER A 100 9.67 4.59 -10.86
CA SER A 100 8.52 3.94 -10.23
C SER A 100 8.90 3.38 -8.86
N CYS A 101 9.65 4.16 -8.07
CA CYS A 101 10.15 3.74 -6.76
C CYS A 101 9.13 3.96 -5.62
N GLY A 102 7.90 4.38 -5.92
CA GLY A 102 6.86 4.72 -4.95
C GLY A 102 7.02 6.14 -4.35
N THR A 103 6.00 6.59 -3.61
CA THR A 103 5.88 7.96 -3.07
C THR A 103 7.08 8.37 -2.21
N ILE A 104 7.58 7.46 -1.36
CA ILE A 104 8.68 7.76 -0.45
C ILE A 104 10.03 7.85 -1.18
N SER A 105 10.30 6.93 -2.13
CA SER A 105 11.66 6.77 -2.69
C SER A 105 11.87 7.51 -4.01
N SER A 106 10.83 7.72 -4.81
CA SER A 106 10.96 8.43 -6.10
C SER A 106 11.47 9.87 -5.95
N PRO A 107 10.96 10.68 -4.99
CA PRO A 107 11.54 12.00 -4.72
C PRO A 107 13.01 11.94 -4.29
N LEU A 108 13.41 10.93 -3.51
CA LEU A 108 14.80 10.78 -3.08
C LEU A 108 15.75 10.45 -4.24
N VAL A 109 15.29 9.64 -5.20
CA VAL A 109 16.04 9.38 -6.45
C VAL A 109 16.17 10.67 -7.25
N LEU A 110 15.09 11.42 -7.44
CA LEU A 110 15.11 12.71 -8.14
C LEU A 110 16.07 13.70 -7.47
N GLN A 111 15.99 13.85 -6.15
CA GLN A 111 16.84 14.74 -5.37
C GLN A 111 18.32 14.35 -5.50
N ARG A 112 18.69 13.07 -5.36
CA ARG A 112 20.08 12.59 -5.61
C ARG A 112 20.52 12.75 -7.07
N SER A 113 19.59 12.87 -8.00
CA SER A 113 19.84 13.19 -9.41
C SER A 113 20.01 14.69 -9.66
N GLY A 114 19.90 15.53 -8.63
CA GLY A 114 19.99 16.99 -8.75
C GLY A 114 18.67 17.67 -9.14
N ILE A 115 17.52 16.99 -9.02
CA ILE A 115 16.19 17.54 -9.30
C ILE A 115 15.43 17.72 -7.98
N GLY A 116 15.17 18.96 -7.58
CA GLY A 116 14.52 19.28 -6.31
C GLY A 116 14.76 20.73 -5.89
N ALA A 117 14.35 21.11 -4.68
CA ALA A 117 14.60 22.45 -4.15
C ALA A 117 16.11 22.75 -4.08
N ALA A 118 16.61 23.67 -4.91
CA ALA A 118 18.04 23.87 -5.11
C ALA A 118 18.80 24.19 -3.82
N HIS A 119 18.20 24.93 -2.88
CA HIS A 119 18.82 25.23 -1.59
C HIS A 119 18.98 23.97 -0.71
N LYS A 120 17.95 23.11 -0.60
CA LYS A 120 18.01 21.85 0.16
C LYS A 120 19.03 20.88 -0.47
N LEU A 121 19.08 20.82 -1.81
CA LEU A 121 20.05 19.98 -2.52
C LEU A 121 21.49 20.40 -2.22
N ARG A 122 21.80 21.71 -2.27
CA ARG A 122 23.14 22.23 -1.93
C ARG A 122 23.53 21.90 -0.50
N GLN A 123 22.60 22.05 0.46
CA GLN A 123 22.83 21.69 1.87
C GLN A 123 23.13 20.18 2.04
N ALA A 124 22.53 19.32 1.22
CA ALA A 124 22.79 17.89 1.20
C ALA A 124 24.04 17.49 0.36
N GLY A 125 24.85 18.45 -0.11
CA GLY A 125 26.04 18.20 -0.92
C GLY A 125 25.76 17.77 -2.36
N ILE A 126 24.55 18.02 -2.87
CA ILE A 126 24.14 17.66 -4.24
C ILE A 126 24.12 18.91 -5.11
N LYS A 127 24.76 18.84 -6.28
CA LYS A 127 24.71 19.90 -7.29
C LYS A 127 23.30 19.96 -7.91
N PRO A 128 22.57 21.10 -7.80
CA PRO A 128 21.28 21.24 -8.48
C PRO A 128 21.45 21.26 -10.01
N ILE A 129 20.58 20.53 -10.70
CA ILE A 129 20.43 20.50 -12.16
C ILE A 129 19.12 21.18 -12.55
N VAL A 130 18.03 20.83 -11.86
CA VAL A 130 16.70 21.46 -12.03
C VAL A 130 16.20 21.88 -10.66
N ASP A 131 15.89 23.17 -10.50
CA ASP A 131 15.25 23.68 -9.29
C ASP A 131 13.75 23.41 -9.36
N LEU A 132 13.32 22.35 -8.66
CA LEU A 132 11.93 21.90 -8.66
C LEU A 132 11.47 21.70 -7.21
N PRO A 133 11.05 22.78 -6.51
CA PRO A 133 10.85 22.74 -5.07
C PRO A 133 9.73 21.81 -4.59
N GLY A 134 8.80 21.42 -5.46
CA GLY A 134 7.75 20.45 -5.13
C GLY A 134 8.23 18.99 -4.99
N VAL A 135 9.46 18.65 -5.38
CA VAL A 135 9.96 17.28 -5.27
C VAL A 135 10.14 16.90 -3.80
N GLY A 136 9.28 16.00 -3.34
CA GLY A 136 9.27 15.50 -1.96
C GLY A 136 8.33 16.26 -1.03
N GLU A 137 7.62 17.27 -1.55
CA GLU A 137 6.60 18.02 -0.82
C GLU A 137 5.20 17.45 -1.15
N ASN A 138 4.17 17.98 -0.47
CA ASN A 138 2.77 17.54 -0.64
C ASN A 138 2.54 16.04 -0.38
N PHE A 139 3.28 15.48 0.58
CA PHE A 139 3.06 14.12 1.06
C PHE A 139 1.66 13.99 1.65
N GLN A 140 0.93 12.96 1.24
CA GLN A 140 -0.42 12.66 1.68
C GLN A 140 -0.51 11.15 1.95
N ASP A 141 -1.33 10.79 2.93
CA ASP A 141 -1.63 9.41 3.30
C ASP A 141 -3.05 9.34 3.89
N HIS A 142 -3.58 8.13 4.05
CA HIS A 142 -4.77 7.89 4.87
C HIS A 142 -4.33 7.50 6.28
N TYR A 143 -4.77 8.28 7.27
CA TYR A 143 -4.47 7.98 8.67
C TYR A 143 -5.34 6.83 9.16
N CYS A 144 -4.72 5.81 9.77
CA CYS A 144 -5.43 4.64 10.28
C CYS A 144 -5.12 4.37 11.75
N PHE A 145 -6.05 3.71 12.44
CA PHE A 145 -5.88 3.17 13.77
C PHE A 145 -6.65 1.84 13.87
N PHE A 146 -6.34 1.03 14.87
CA PHE A 146 -6.95 -0.28 15.08
C PHE A 146 -7.56 -0.36 16.47
N THR A 147 -8.77 -0.89 16.56
CA THR A 147 -9.49 -1.09 17.82
C THR A 147 -9.90 -2.56 17.92
N PRO A 148 -9.16 -3.39 18.67
CA PRO A 148 -9.53 -4.79 18.84
C PRO A 148 -10.74 -4.95 19.78
N TYR A 149 -11.58 -5.94 19.50
CA TYR A 149 -12.70 -6.33 20.34
C TYR A 149 -12.57 -7.80 20.71
N TYR A 150 -13.15 -8.25 21.82
CA TYR A 150 -13.21 -9.68 22.11
C TYR A 150 -14.34 -10.34 21.34
N CYS A 151 -14.01 -11.46 20.70
CA CYS A 151 -14.99 -12.34 20.08
C CYS A 151 -15.36 -13.50 21.02
N LYS A 152 -16.56 -14.07 20.81
CA LYS A 152 -16.94 -15.30 21.52
C LYS A 152 -16.01 -16.45 21.11
N PRO A 153 -15.74 -17.43 21.99
CA PRO A 153 -14.77 -18.50 21.72
C PRO A 153 -15.07 -19.35 20.47
N ASP A 154 -16.32 -19.43 20.04
CA ASP A 154 -16.80 -20.21 18.90
C ASP A 154 -16.70 -19.45 17.56
N VAL A 155 -16.47 -18.14 17.58
CA VAL A 155 -16.30 -17.33 16.36
C VAL A 155 -14.98 -17.71 15.67
N PRO A 156 -14.97 -17.98 14.36
CA PRO A 156 -13.73 -18.18 13.63
C PRO A 156 -12.92 -16.89 13.53
N THR A 157 -11.64 -16.95 13.90
CA THR A 157 -10.67 -15.86 13.75
C THR A 157 -9.32 -16.44 13.33
N PHE A 158 -8.43 -15.63 12.79
CA PHE A 158 -7.07 -16.08 12.45
C PHE A 158 -6.07 -16.03 13.62
N ASP A 159 -6.51 -15.65 14.84
CA ASP A 159 -5.60 -15.34 15.95
C ASP A 159 -4.66 -16.50 16.28
N ASP A 160 -5.16 -17.72 16.37
CA ASP A 160 -4.34 -18.89 16.70
C ASP A 160 -3.34 -19.23 15.58
N PHE A 161 -3.75 -19.05 14.32
CA PHE A 161 -2.85 -19.19 13.18
C PHE A 161 -1.69 -18.19 13.24
N VAL A 162 -1.98 -16.92 13.57
CA VAL A 162 -0.98 -15.85 13.65
C VAL A 162 -0.10 -15.95 14.91
N ARG A 163 -0.65 -16.44 16.04
CA ARG A 163 0.14 -16.79 17.24
C ARG A 163 1.14 -17.92 17.01
N GLY A 164 0.97 -18.68 15.94
CA GLY A 164 1.83 -19.81 15.63
C GLY A 164 1.38 -21.13 16.24
N ASP A 165 0.08 -21.31 16.51
CA ASP A 165 -0.42 -22.63 16.91
C ASP A 165 -0.14 -23.67 15.80
N PRO A 166 0.62 -24.74 16.09
CA PRO A 166 1.04 -25.69 15.07
C PRO A 166 -0.12 -26.44 14.41
N ILE A 167 -1.21 -26.68 15.13
CA ILE A 167 -2.37 -27.41 14.63
C ILE A 167 -3.15 -26.50 13.68
N ALA A 168 -3.43 -25.26 14.08
CA ALA A 168 -4.10 -24.26 13.26
C ALA A 168 -3.33 -24.00 11.96
N GLN A 169 -2.00 -23.83 12.04
CA GLN A 169 -1.16 -23.64 10.86
C GLN A 169 -1.19 -24.88 9.96
N LYS A 170 -0.95 -26.06 10.50
CA LYS A 170 -0.94 -27.30 9.72
C LYS A 170 -2.28 -27.52 9.00
N THR A 171 -3.41 -27.38 9.70
CA THR A 171 -4.75 -27.55 9.12
C THR A 171 -5.00 -26.55 7.98
N ALA A 172 -4.66 -25.26 8.19
CA ALA A 172 -4.82 -24.23 7.18
C ALA A 172 -3.98 -24.50 5.92
N PHE A 173 -2.72 -24.92 6.09
CA PHE A 173 -1.83 -25.27 4.99
C PHE A 173 -2.28 -26.53 4.26
N ASP A 174 -2.62 -27.60 4.97
CA ASP A 174 -3.05 -28.86 4.37
C ASP A 174 -4.29 -28.67 3.50
N GLN A 175 -5.28 -27.88 3.97
CA GLN A 175 -6.46 -27.53 3.18
C GLN A 175 -6.07 -26.80 1.90
N TRP A 176 -5.29 -25.72 2.00
CA TRP A 176 -4.87 -24.95 0.83
C TRP A 176 -4.06 -25.80 -0.17
N TYR A 177 -3.20 -26.70 0.31
CA TYR A 177 -2.47 -27.63 -0.56
C TYR A 177 -3.40 -28.58 -1.30
N ALA A 178 -4.41 -29.14 -0.60
CA ALA A 178 -5.34 -30.11 -1.14
C ALA A 178 -6.29 -29.52 -2.21
N ASN A 179 -6.88 -28.35 -1.95
CA ASN A 179 -7.98 -27.85 -2.78
C ASN A 179 -7.90 -26.35 -3.13
N LYS A 180 -6.84 -25.63 -2.73
CA LYS A 180 -6.69 -24.18 -2.95
C LYS A 180 -7.83 -23.37 -2.34
N ASP A 181 -8.30 -23.80 -1.18
CA ASP A 181 -9.37 -23.15 -0.41
C ASP A 181 -8.97 -23.00 1.08
N GLY A 182 -9.89 -22.47 1.89
CA GLY A 182 -9.72 -22.34 3.34
C GLY A 182 -9.15 -20.99 3.79
N PRO A 183 -8.77 -20.84 5.06
CA PRO A 183 -8.41 -19.55 5.64
C PRO A 183 -7.20 -18.85 4.98
N LEU A 184 -6.37 -19.59 4.24
CA LEU A 184 -5.24 -19.03 3.50
C LEU A 184 -5.61 -18.37 2.16
N THR A 185 -6.89 -18.43 1.75
CA THR A 185 -7.40 -17.76 0.54
C THR A 185 -8.16 -16.47 0.82
N SER A 186 -8.13 -15.98 2.06
CA SER A 186 -8.65 -14.68 2.47
C SER A 186 -7.59 -13.85 3.20
N ASN A 187 -7.83 -12.54 3.30
CA ASN A 187 -7.10 -11.64 4.20
C ASN A 187 -7.80 -11.48 5.57
N GLY A 188 -8.97 -12.10 5.76
CA GLY A 188 -9.80 -11.97 6.96
C GLY A 188 -10.54 -10.64 7.09
N ILE A 189 -10.48 -9.78 6.07
CA ILE A 189 -11.20 -8.51 6.00
C ILE A 189 -12.41 -8.72 5.11
N GLU A 190 -13.54 -9.05 5.73
CA GLU A 190 -14.70 -9.60 5.03
C GLU A 190 -15.78 -8.57 4.72
N ALA A 191 -15.89 -7.52 5.53
CA ALA A 191 -16.84 -6.45 5.31
C ALA A 191 -16.23 -5.11 5.71
N GLY A 192 -16.74 -4.06 5.10
CA GLY A 192 -16.33 -2.71 5.43
C GLY A 192 -17.36 -1.70 5.01
N VAL A 193 -17.08 -0.44 5.35
CA VAL A 193 -17.96 0.67 5.07
C VAL A 193 -17.18 1.87 4.56
N LYS A 194 -17.86 2.66 3.76
CA LYS A 194 -17.55 4.06 3.48
C LYS A 194 -18.64 4.87 4.15
N ILE A 195 -18.28 5.93 4.88
CA ILE A 195 -19.27 6.77 5.57
C ILE A 195 -19.02 8.26 5.37
N ARG A 196 -20.12 8.99 5.38
CA ARG A 196 -20.20 10.44 5.53
C ARG A 196 -21.04 10.76 6.76
N PRO A 197 -20.73 11.85 7.49
CA PRO A 197 -21.51 12.23 8.66
C PRO A 197 -22.88 12.75 8.22
N THR A 198 -23.89 12.46 9.04
CA THR A 198 -25.18 13.16 9.02
C THR A 198 -25.01 14.62 9.47
N ALA A 199 -26.04 15.44 9.25
CA ALA A 199 -26.04 16.82 9.75
C ALA A 199 -25.91 16.88 11.28
N ASP A 200 -26.58 15.96 11.99
CA ASP A 200 -26.53 15.89 13.45
C ASP A 200 -25.16 15.47 13.96
N GLU A 201 -24.51 14.49 13.32
CA GLU A 201 -23.13 14.11 13.66
C GLU A 201 -22.15 15.25 13.39
N LEU A 202 -22.27 15.93 12.24
CA LEU A 202 -21.42 17.06 11.89
C LEU A 202 -21.59 18.22 12.88
N ALA A 203 -22.80 18.44 13.42
CA ALA A 203 -23.06 19.46 14.42
C ALA A 203 -22.25 19.26 15.72
N THR A 204 -21.86 18.02 16.03
CA THR A 204 -21.04 17.68 17.22
C THR A 204 -19.54 17.90 17.02
N ALA A 205 -19.06 18.07 15.79
CA ALA A 205 -17.65 18.29 15.49
C ALA A 205 -17.18 19.71 15.89
N ASP A 206 -15.86 19.89 16.03
CA ASP A 206 -15.26 21.21 16.24
C ASP A 206 -15.38 22.11 14.99
N ASP A 207 -15.16 23.41 15.19
CA ASP A 207 -15.34 24.42 14.14
C ASP A 207 -14.30 24.27 13.00
N GLU A 208 -13.10 23.78 13.32
CA GLU A 208 -12.04 23.55 12.33
C GLU A 208 -12.45 22.42 11.36
N PHE A 209 -12.97 21.31 11.88
CA PHE A 209 -13.46 20.21 11.08
C PHE A 209 -14.69 20.61 10.25
N LYS A 210 -15.63 21.37 10.83
CA LYS A 210 -16.80 21.87 10.10
C LYS A 210 -16.41 22.73 8.91
N GLN A 211 -15.45 23.63 9.10
CA GLN A 211 -14.91 24.45 8.02
C GLN A 211 -14.23 23.59 6.95
N GLY A 212 -13.38 22.63 7.36
CA GLY A 212 -12.74 21.70 6.43
C GLY A 212 -13.73 20.84 5.64
N TYR A 213 -14.83 20.44 6.27
CA TYR A 213 -15.91 19.71 5.61
C TYR A 213 -16.64 20.57 4.58
N ALA A 214 -16.98 21.83 4.92
CA ALA A 214 -17.56 22.79 3.98
C ALA A 214 -16.66 23.01 2.75
N ASP A 215 -15.37 23.24 2.99
CA ASP A 215 -14.39 23.52 1.94
C ASP A 215 -14.16 22.32 1.01
N TYR A 216 -14.07 21.11 1.58
CA TYR A 216 -13.62 19.93 0.82
C TYR A 216 -14.75 18.97 0.43
N PHE A 217 -15.76 18.74 1.26
CA PHE A 217 -16.71 17.63 1.13
C PHE A 217 -18.16 18.04 0.84
N GLU A 218 -18.61 19.23 1.26
CA GLU A 218 -20.04 19.62 1.19
C GLU A 218 -20.60 19.52 -0.23
N ASN A 219 -19.90 20.08 -1.22
CA ASN A 219 -20.29 20.06 -2.62
C ASN A 219 -19.69 18.88 -3.42
N LYS A 220 -19.18 17.85 -2.74
CA LYS A 220 -18.57 16.65 -3.34
C LYS A 220 -19.20 15.40 -2.73
N PRO A 221 -20.44 15.08 -3.11
CA PRO A 221 -21.24 14.06 -2.42
C PRO A 221 -20.70 12.64 -2.59
N ASP A 222 -19.91 12.39 -3.63
CA ASP A 222 -19.28 11.10 -3.96
C ASP A 222 -18.03 10.79 -3.12
N LYS A 223 -17.55 11.72 -2.29
CA LYS A 223 -16.37 11.52 -1.45
C LYS A 223 -16.75 10.95 -0.08
N PRO A 224 -16.29 9.74 0.30
CA PRO A 224 -16.42 9.28 1.66
C PRO A 224 -15.49 10.06 2.59
N LEU A 225 -15.90 10.26 3.84
CA LEU A 225 -15.08 10.89 4.87
C LEU A 225 -14.21 9.87 5.58
N MET A 226 -14.82 8.77 6.04
CA MET A 226 -14.13 7.70 6.76
C MET A 226 -14.38 6.35 6.10
N HIS A 227 -13.39 5.47 6.23
CA HIS A 227 -13.51 4.06 5.94
C HIS A 227 -13.17 3.28 7.21
N TYR A 228 -13.95 2.26 7.50
CA TYR A 228 -13.56 1.24 8.47
C TYR A 228 -14.05 -0.13 8.01
N SER A 229 -13.34 -1.16 8.43
CA SER A 229 -13.61 -2.55 8.06
C SER A 229 -13.42 -3.46 9.24
N VAL A 230 -14.09 -4.61 9.23
CA VAL A 230 -13.89 -5.64 10.24
C VAL A 230 -12.78 -6.60 9.80
N ILE A 231 -11.85 -6.87 10.71
CA ILE A 231 -10.79 -7.87 10.54
C ILE A 231 -11.13 -9.05 11.45
N SER A 232 -11.16 -10.26 10.90
CA SER A 232 -11.52 -11.50 11.62
C SER A 232 -10.33 -12.03 12.43
N GLY A 233 -9.82 -11.20 13.33
CA GLY A 233 -8.63 -11.45 14.14
C GLY A 233 -7.90 -10.17 14.50
N PHE A 234 -7.00 -10.25 15.48
CA PHE A 234 -6.19 -9.11 15.90
C PHE A 234 -5.09 -8.78 14.88
N PHE A 235 -5.09 -7.56 14.33
CA PHE A 235 -3.98 -7.06 13.53
C PHE A 235 -2.97 -6.31 14.42
N GLY A 236 -1.94 -7.02 14.88
CA GLY A 236 -0.87 -6.44 15.70
C GLY A 236 0.06 -7.48 16.32
N ASP A 237 0.93 -7.01 17.23
CA ASP A 237 1.83 -7.88 17.98
C ASP A 237 1.05 -8.68 19.03
N HIS A 238 0.76 -9.95 18.72
CA HIS A 238 0.00 -10.85 19.59
C HIS A 238 0.69 -11.14 20.92
N THR A 239 1.99 -10.83 21.07
CA THR A 239 2.69 -10.95 22.35
C THR A 239 2.34 -9.81 23.32
N LYS A 240 1.61 -8.78 22.85
CA LYS A 240 1.25 -7.57 23.61
C LYS A 240 -0.24 -7.47 23.93
N ILE A 241 -1.03 -8.50 23.61
CA ILE A 241 -2.46 -8.57 23.90
C ILE A 241 -2.75 -9.87 24.67
N PRO A 242 -3.80 -9.93 25.51
CA PRO A 242 -4.18 -11.19 26.17
C PRO A 242 -4.46 -12.32 25.18
N ASN A 243 -4.28 -13.56 25.62
CA ASN A 243 -4.76 -14.72 24.85
C ASN A 243 -6.28 -14.65 24.71
N GLY A 244 -6.79 -15.02 23.53
CA GLY A 244 -8.22 -14.99 23.24
C GLY A 244 -8.52 -14.84 21.76
N LYS A 245 -9.79 -14.75 21.41
CA LYS A 245 -10.21 -14.44 20.04
C LYS A 245 -10.62 -12.98 19.95
N PHE A 246 -10.20 -12.33 18.88
CA PHE A 246 -10.44 -10.92 18.63
C PHE A 246 -11.14 -10.70 17.29
#